data_AF-A0A3L7STQ7-F1
#
_entry.id   AF-A0A3L7STQ7-F1
#
_cell.length_a   1.000
_cell.length_b   1.000
_cell.length_c   1.000
_cell.angle_alpha   90.00
_cell.angle_beta   90.00
_cell.angle_gamma   90.00
#
_symmetry.space_group_name_H-M   'P 1'
#
loop_
_entity.id
_entity.type
_entity.pdbx_description
1 polymer ?
#
loop_
_entity_poly.entity_id
_entity_poly.type
_entity_poly.pdbx_seq_one_letter_code
_entity_poly.pdbx_strand_id
1 'polypeptide(L)'
;MEVYRGIPVYPGVVIGPALLLDTEGYLIPQRSINSSEVTEEFERLRIGIRDAAIEVRSNQAIIADKVGTQYGAILGAHAQMIEDPFLRNEIESLISKSYFTAEYALSLVMRKPIKEIT
;
A
#
# COMPACT_ATOMS: atom_id res chain seq x y z
N MET A 1 14.48 36.56 -7.54
CA MET A 1 13.26 36.01 -6.91
C MET A 1 12.46 35.37 -8.02
N GLU A 2 12.31 34.05 -7.99
CA GLU A 2 11.50 33.35 -8.97
C GLU A 2 10.03 33.37 -8.53
N VAL A 3 9.13 33.67 -9.47
CA VAL A 3 7.68 33.65 -9.24
C VAL A 3 7.13 32.44 -9.98
N TYR A 4 6.74 31.41 -9.24
CA TYR A 4 6.09 30.24 -9.79
C TYR A 4 4.58 30.49 -9.96
N ARG A 5 4.01 30.07 -11.10
CA ARG A 5 2.58 30.19 -11.41
C ARG A 5 1.99 28.81 -11.69
N GLY A 6 0.85 28.50 -11.08
CA GLY A 6 0.11 27.25 -11.27
C GLY A 6 -1.38 27.48 -11.51
N ILE A 7 -2.19 26.42 -11.38
CA ILE A 7 -3.66 26.49 -11.48
C ILE A 7 -4.23 26.85 -10.10
N PRO A 8 -4.96 27.98 -9.94
CA PRO A 8 -5.49 28.38 -8.64
C PRO A 8 -6.69 27.50 -8.24
N VAL A 9 -6.60 26.84 -7.09
CA VAL A 9 -7.69 25.98 -6.55
C VAL A 9 -8.61 26.75 -5.60
N TYR A 10 -8.06 27.69 -4.81
CA TYR A 10 -8.81 28.47 -3.82
C TYR A 10 -8.20 29.89 -3.64
N PRO A 11 -9.01 30.94 -3.45
CA PRO A 11 -8.52 32.31 -3.26
C PRO A 11 -7.91 32.53 -1.86
N GLY A 12 -6.77 33.19 -1.78
CA GLY A 12 -6.15 33.58 -0.49
C GLY A 12 -4.68 33.92 -0.60
N VAL A 13 -4.12 34.49 0.47
CA VAL A 13 -2.67 34.75 0.63
C VAL A 13 -2.22 34.15 1.95
N VAL A 14 -1.18 33.31 1.92
CA VAL A 14 -0.61 32.64 3.10
C VAL A 14 0.90 32.85 3.07
N ILE A 15 1.48 33.14 4.24
CA ILE A 15 2.94 33.23 4.44
C ILE A 15 3.30 32.25 5.55
N GLY A 16 4.19 31.30 5.26
CA GLY A 16 4.59 30.27 6.19
C GLY A 16 5.70 29.38 5.63
N PRO A 17 6.25 28.48 6.45
CA PRO A 17 7.24 27.51 5.98
C PRO A 17 6.62 26.54 4.98
N ALA A 18 7.43 26.12 3.99
CA ALA A 18 7.06 25.04 3.08
C ALA A 18 7.56 23.70 3.64
N LEU A 19 6.69 22.68 3.63
CA LEU A 19 7.08 21.29 3.88
C LEU A 19 7.19 20.58 2.53
N LEU A 20 8.40 20.13 2.19
CA LEU A 20 8.61 19.27 1.02
C LEU A 20 8.30 17.83 1.41
N LEU A 21 7.20 17.29 0.89
CA LEU A 21 6.90 15.87 0.97
C LEU A 21 7.56 15.19 -0.23
N ASP A 22 8.68 14.52 0.02
CA ASP A 22 9.28 13.66 -0.99
C ASP A 22 8.43 12.38 -1.15
N THR A 23 8.26 11.96 -2.39
CA THR A 23 7.44 10.80 -2.77
C THR A 23 8.25 9.83 -3.62
N GLU A 24 9.55 9.68 -3.32
CA GLU A 24 10.34 8.62 -3.96
C GLU A 24 9.65 7.26 -3.76
N GLY A 25 9.42 6.58 -4.88
CA GLY A 25 8.88 5.24 -4.87
C GLY A 25 9.86 4.25 -4.28
N TYR A 26 9.36 3.14 -3.73
CA TYR A 26 10.20 2.06 -3.26
C TYR A 26 10.79 1.29 -4.44
N LEU A 27 12.14 1.20 -4.50
CA LEU A 27 12.81 0.24 -5.36
C LEU A 27 12.75 -1.14 -4.68
N ILE A 28 11.84 -2.00 -5.16
CA ILE A 28 11.75 -3.39 -4.70
C ILE A 28 12.64 -4.25 -5.61
N PRO A 29 13.85 -4.68 -5.16
CA PRO A 29 14.73 -5.48 -5.99
C PRO A 29 14.14 -6.87 -6.19
N GLN A 30 14.37 -7.44 -7.37
CA GLN A 30 14.12 -8.86 -7.60
C GLN A 30 15.15 -9.67 -6.80
N ARG A 31 14.69 -10.30 -5.72
CA ARG A 31 15.51 -11.16 -4.86
C ARG A 31 14.89 -12.54 -4.75
N SER A 32 15.76 -13.55 -4.76
CA SER A 32 15.39 -14.94 -4.51
C SER A 32 15.89 -15.39 -3.15
N ILE A 33 15.22 -16.39 -2.59
CA ILE A 33 15.52 -17.02 -1.30
C ILE A 33 15.87 -18.50 -1.49
N ASN A 34 16.41 -19.16 -0.47
CA ASN A 34 16.52 -20.61 -0.43
C ASN A 34 15.22 -21.27 0.03
N SER A 35 15.05 -22.55 -0.25
CA SER A 35 13.85 -23.30 0.19
C SER A 35 13.69 -23.36 1.72
N SER A 36 14.80 -23.27 2.47
CA SER A 36 14.78 -23.19 3.94
C SER A 36 14.21 -21.89 4.49
N GLU A 37 14.16 -20.82 3.68
CA GLU A 37 13.73 -19.48 4.09
C GLU A 37 12.24 -19.23 3.78
N VAL A 38 11.55 -20.15 3.09
CA VAL A 38 10.14 -20.01 2.69
C VAL A 38 9.21 -19.76 3.89
N THR A 39 9.40 -20.50 4.99
CA THR A 39 8.57 -20.35 6.20
C THR A 39 8.77 -18.97 6.85
N GLU A 40 9.99 -18.45 6.84
CA GLU A 40 10.28 -17.12 7.38
C GLU A 40 9.61 -16.03 6.54
N GLU A 41 9.65 -16.16 5.21
CA GLU A 41 8.99 -15.21 4.30
C GLU A 41 7.46 -15.23 4.41
N PHE A 42 6.85 -16.39 4.68
CA PHE A 42 5.42 -16.47 5.00
C PHE A 42 5.06 -15.71 6.27
N GLU A 43 5.87 -15.83 7.32
CA GLU A 43 5.65 -15.10 8.56
C GLU A 43 5.85 -13.60 8.38
N ARG A 44 6.89 -13.18 7.63
CA ARG A 44 7.10 -11.76 7.27
C ARG A 44 5.90 -11.20 6.51
N LEU A 45 5.38 -11.93 5.52
CA LEU A 45 4.19 -11.53 4.76
C LEU A 45 2.97 -11.40 5.68
N ARG A 46 2.71 -12.39 6.53
CA ARG A 46 1.57 -12.42 7.45
C ARG A 46 1.59 -11.24 8.41
N ILE A 47 2.76 -10.93 8.98
CA ILE A 47 2.95 -9.79 9.87
C ILE A 47 2.70 -8.49 9.12
N GLY A 48 3.27 -8.33 7.93
CA GLY A 48 3.09 -7.13 7.10
C GLY A 48 1.62 -6.87 6.73
N ILE A 49 0.88 -7.90 6.29
CA ILE A 49 -0.56 -7.79 5.98
C ILE A 49 -1.35 -7.37 7.23
N ARG A 50 -1.09 -8.03 8.37
CA ARG A 50 -1.77 -7.71 9.64
C ARG A 50 -1.54 -6.25 10.04
N ASP A 51 -0.29 -5.83 10.03
CA ASP A 51 0.09 -4.49 10.52
C ASP A 51 -0.46 -3.40 9.58
N ALA A 52 -0.42 -3.62 8.26
CA ALA A 52 -1.03 -2.73 7.28
C ALA A 52 -2.56 -2.64 7.43
N ALA A 53 -3.24 -3.77 7.67
CA ALA A 53 -4.69 -3.77 7.87
C ALA A 53 -5.10 -3.03 9.16
N ILE A 54 -4.33 -3.18 10.24
CA ILE A 54 -4.54 -2.43 11.49
C ILE A 54 -4.38 -0.92 11.25
N GLU A 55 -3.33 -0.52 10.54
CA GLU A 55 -3.08 0.88 10.22
C GLU A 55 -4.22 1.49 9.39
N VAL A 56 -4.66 0.81 8.32
CA VAL A 56 -5.76 1.29 7.47
C VAL A 56 -7.08 1.38 8.24
N ARG A 57 -7.38 0.42 9.12
CA ARG A 57 -8.57 0.47 9.98
C ARG A 57 -8.52 1.59 11.00
N SER A 58 -7.34 1.89 11.55
CA SER A 58 -7.14 3.06 12.42
C SER A 58 -7.41 4.36 11.67
N ASN A 59 -6.84 4.49 10.47
CA ASN A 59 -7.07 5.64 9.59
C ASN A 59 -8.54 5.77 9.16
N GLN A 60 -9.22 4.65 8.90
CA GLN A 60 -10.66 4.61 8.65
C GLN A 60 -11.44 5.26 9.79
N ALA A 61 -11.15 4.91 11.04
CA ALA A 61 -11.83 5.46 12.21
C ALA A 61 -11.60 6.97 12.33
N ILE A 62 -10.36 7.42 12.11
CA ILE A 62 -9.98 8.84 12.15
C ILE A 62 -10.72 9.65 11.07
N ILE A 63 -10.80 9.14 9.83
CA ILE A 63 -11.49 9.82 8.73
C ILE A 63 -13.00 9.83 8.94
N ALA A 64 -13.57 8.72 9.42
CA ALA A 64 -14.99 8.63 9.72
C ALA A 64 -15.43 9.69 10.75
N ASP A 65 -14.60 9.92 11.78
CA ASP A 65 -14.81 10.94 12.81
C ASP A 65 -14.64 12.37 12.28
N LYS A 66 -13.54 12.65 11.57
CA LYS A 66 -13.19 14.02 11.15
C LYS A 66 -13.91 14.54 9.91
N VAL A 67 -14.24 13.65 8.96
CA VAL A 67 -14.71 14.02 7.62
C VAL A 67 -16.09 13.42 7.34
N GLY A 68 -16.33 12.20 7.82
CA GLY A 68 -17.62 11.53 7.71
C GLY A 68 -17.50 10.05 7.35
N THR A 69 -18.48 9.28 7.79
CA THR A 69 -18.52 7.80 7.67
C THR A 69 -18.38 7.32 6.23
N GLN A 70 -18.97 8.03 5.27
CA GLN A 70 -18.88 7.69 3.84
C GLN A 70 -17.46 7.73 3.29
N TYR A 71 -16.61 8.62 3.80
CA TYR A 71 -15.20 8.70 3.40
C TYR A 71 -14.36 7.64 4.11
N GLY A 72 -14.66 7.35 5.37
CA GLY A 72 -14.05 6.23 6.09
C GLY A 72 -14.31 4.88 5.41
N ALA A 73 -15.50 4.70 4.81
CA ALA A 73 -15.87 3.47 4.11
C ALA A 73 -14.91 3.12 2.95
N ILE A 74 -14.30 4.11 2.30
CA ILE A 74 -13.28 3.90 1.25
C ILE A 74 -12.07 3.15 1.82
N LEU A 75 -11.56 3.59 2.99
CA LEU A 75 -10.48 2.90 3.68
C LEU A 75 -10.90 1.52 4.20
N GLY A 76 -12.17 1.36 4.58
CA GLY A 76 -12.73 0.05 4.93
C GLY A 76 -12.62 -0.95 3.78
N ALA A 77 -12.94 -0.53 2.55
CA ALA A 77 -12.76 -1.35 1.35
C ALA A 77 -11.28 -1.68 1.11
N HIS A 78 -10.36 -0.73 1.31
CA HIS A 78 -8.92 -0.99 1.20
C HIS A 78 -8.43 -2.01 2.24
N ALA A 79 -8.90 -1.95 3.49
CA ALA A 79 -8.56 -2.95 4.50
C ALA A 79 -9.02 -4.36 4.11
N GLN A 80 -10.22 -4.48 3.52
CA GLN A 80 -10.73 -5.75 3.00
C GLN A 80 -9.87 -6.28 1.85
N MET A 81 -9.41 -5.41 0.94
CA MET A 81 -8.50 -5.80 -0.14
C MET A 81 -7.14 -6.29 0.38
N ILE A 82 -6.57 -5.61 1.39
CA ILE A 82 -5.29 -6.00 2.00
C ILE A 82 -5.38 -7.40 2.63
N GLU A 83 -6.52 -7.72 3.23
CA GLU A 83 -6.77 -9.00 3.91
C GLU A 83 -7.34 -10.09 2.98
N ASP A 84 -7.46 -9.82 1.67
CA ASP A 84 -8.05 -10.76 0.71
C ASP A 84 -7.24 -12.08 0.66
N PRO A 85 -7.85 -13.22 1.05
CA PRO A 85 -7.19 -14.51 0.99
C PRO A 85 -6.72 -14.89 -0.42
N PHE A 86 -7.40 -14.44 -1.47
CA PHE A 86 -7.00 -14.73 -2.85
C PHE A 86 -5.66 -14.09 -3.18
N LEU A 87 -5.51 -12.79 -2.91
CA LEU A 87 -4.24 -12.07 -3.09
C LEU A 87 -3.14 -12.69 -2.24
N ARG A 88 -3.44 -13.01 -0.97
CA ARG A 88 -2.48 -13.66 -0.08
C ARG A 88 -1.97 -14.99 -0.63
N ASN A 89 -2.86 -15.87 -1.08
CA ASN A 89 -2.50 -17.17 -1.63
C ASN A 89 -1.64 -17.04 -2.90
N GLU A 90 -1.92 -16.03 -3.72
CA GLU A 90 -1.15 -15.76 -4.94
C GLU A 90 0.29 -15.33 -4.61
N ILE A 91 0.46 -14.47 -3.60
CA ILE A 91 1.77 -14.06 -3.10
C ILE A 91 2.52 -15.26 -2.49
N GLU A 92 1.86 -16.04 -1.63
CA GLU A 92 2.44 -17.24 -1.01
C GLU A 92 2.85 -18.30 -2.07
N SER A 93 2.13 -18.39 -3.19
CA SER A 93 2.51 -19.26 -4.30
C SER A 93 3.81 -18.80 -4.99
N LEU A 94 4.07 -17.48 -5.09
CA LEU A 94 5.32 -16.97 -5.66
C LEU A 94 6.50 -17.20 -4.72
N ILE A 95 6.29 -17.02 -3.41
CA ILE A 95 7.31 -17.30 -2.39
C ILE A 95 7.69 -18.78 -2.41
N SER A 96 6.72 -19.70 -2.43
CA SER A 96 6.98 -21.14 -2.34
C SER A 96 7.45 -21.79 -3.64
N LYS A 97 6.95 -21.37 -4.81
CA LYS A 97 7.25 -22.01 -6.10
C LYS A 97 8.38 -21.33 -6.87
N SER A 98 8.50 -20.01 -6.73
CA SER A 98 9.50 -19.21 -7.43
C SER A 98 10.62 -18.74 -6.51
N TYR A 99 10.53 -19.06 -5.22
CA TYR A 99 11.51 -18.69 -4.20
C TYR A 99 11.83 -17.19 -4.24
N PHE A 100 10.81 -16.34 -4.32
CA PHE A 100 10.96 -14.89 -4.23
C PHE A 100 10.78 -14.41 -2.80
N THR A 101 11.41 -13.28 -2.47
CA THR A 101 11.11 -12.58 -1.21
C THR A 101 9.67 -12.07 -1.19
N ALA A 102 9.10 -11.92 0.00
CA ALA A 102 7.72 -11.48 0.21
C ALA A 102 7.42 -10.13 -0.46
N GLU A 103 8.32 -9.15 -0.31
CA GLU A 103 8.14 -7.83 -0.93
C GLU A 103 8.14 -7.88 -2.46
N TYR A 104 9.00 -8.74 -3.06
CA TYR A 104 9.05 -8.86 -4.51
C TYR A 104 7.84 -9.61 -5.05
N ALA A 105 7.44 -10.71 -4.42
CA ALA A 105 6.22 -11.45 -4.73
C ALA A 105 4.97 -10.55 -4.67
N LEU A 106 4.81 -9.79 -3.59
CA LEU A 106 3.74 -8.79 -3.44
C LEU A 106 3.77 -7.78 -4.59
N SER A 107 4.94 -7.25 -4.93
CA SER A 107 5.08 -6.27 -6.01
C SER A 107 4.62 -6.82 -7.37
N LEU A 108 4.84 -8.10 -7.64
CA LEU A 108 4.40 -8.75 -8.87
C LEU A 108 2.88 -8.92 -8.92
N VAL A 109 2.27 -9.35 -7.81
CA VAL A 109 0.81 -9.50 -7.71
C VAL A 109 0.13 -8.14 -7.89
N MET A 110 0.62 -7.10 -7.21
CA MET A 110 0.04 -5.75 -7.28
C MET A 110 0.25 -5.06 -8.63
N ARG A 111 1.27 -5.45 -9.40
CA ARG A 111 1.52 -4.93 -10.75
C ARG A 111 0.69 -5.61 -11.83
N LYS A 112 -0.03 -6.70 -11.50
CA LYS A 112 -0.90 -7.34 -12.49
C LYS A 112 -1.97 -6.34 -12.92
N PRO A 113 -2.14 -6.10 -14.24
CA PRO A 113 -3.24 -5.29 -14.70
C PRO A 113 -4.54 -5.96 -14.23
N ILE A 114 -5.43 -5.18 -13.62
CA ILE A 114 -6.80 -5.60 -13.32
C ILE A 114 -7.50 -5.77 -14.68
N LYS A 115 -7.34 -6.94 -15.27
CA LYS A 115 -8.20 -7.45 -16.34
C LYS A 115 -9.37 -8.10 -15.61
N GLU A 116 -10.59 -7.70 -15.95
CA GLU A 116 -11.85 -8.09 -15.32
C GLU A 116 -12.32 -7.16 -14.18
N ILE A 117 -12.73 -5.96 -14.59
CA ILE A 117 -13.98 -5.38 -14.07
C ILE A 117 -14.90 -5.33 -15.29
N THR A 118 -15.66 -6.39 -15.53
CA THR A 118 -16.75 -6.46 -16.53
C THR A 118 -17.98 -6.99 -15.84
#